data_AF-A0A1R3FYU7-F1
#
_entry.id   AF-A0A1R3FYU7-F1
#
_cell.length_a   1.000
_cell.length_b   1.000
_cell.length_c   1.000
_cell.angle_alpha   90.00
_cell.angle_beta   90.00
_cell.angle_gamma   90.00
#
_symmetry.space_group_name_H-M   'P 1'
#
loop_
_entity.id
_entity.type
_entity.pdbx_description
1 polymer ?
#
loop_
_entity_poly.entity_id
_entity_poly.type
_entity_poly.pdbx_seq_one_letter_code
_entity_poly.pdbx_strand_id
1 'polypeptide(L)'
;MASRTSFLFLTFVWLALATTALSLTPNFYDKICPQALPAIRKVVQAAVHKERRMGASLLRLHFHDCFVQGCDGSLLLDSTSNFETEKNARGNLNSVRGFEVVDQIKAEVDRVCGRPVVSCADILAVAARDSVVAVLTLPWKGTWKKLDYRPD
;
A
#
# COMPACT_ATOMS: atom_id res chain seq x y z
N MET A 1 -48.07 2.64 -25.36
CA MET A 1 -47.86 2.14 -23.98
C MET A 1 -46.80 1.05 -24.03
N ALA A 2 -45.58 1.33 -23.58
CA ALA A 2 -44.56 0.28 -23.53
C ALA A 2 -44.97 -0.77 -22.49
N SER A 3 -44.97 -2.04 -22.88
CA SER A 3 -45.34 -3.15 -21.99
C SER A 3 -44.46 -3.14 -20.75
N ARG A 4 -45.03 -3.48 -19.59
CA ARG A 4 -44.27 -3.67 -18.32
C ARG A 4 -43.05 -4.58 -18.50
N THR A 5 -43.16 -5.59 -19.38
CA THR A 5 -42.04 -6.48 -19.74
C THR A 5 -40.91 -5.76 -20.47
N SER A 6 -41.23 -4.76 -21.30
CA SER A 6 -40.26 -3.95 -22.05
C SER A 6 -39.49 -3.01 -21.13
N PHE A 7 -40.16 -2.42 -20.13
CA PHE A 7 -39.49 -1.62 -19.09
C PHE A 7 -38.54 -2.46 -18.23
N LEU A 8 -38.98 -3.64 -17.78
CA LEU A 8 -38.14 -4.55 -16.98
C LEU A 8 -36.90 -5.03 -17.74
N PHE A 9 -37.05 -5.31 -19.03
CA PHE A 9 -35.94 -5.72 -19.88
C PHE A 9 -34.93 -4.58 -20.08
N LEU A 10 -35.41 -3.36 -20.33
CA LEU A 10 -34.55 -2.18 -20.47
C LEU A 10 -33.81 -1.87 -19.16
N THR A 11 -34.45 -1.97 -18.00
CA THR A 11 -33.78 -1.77 -16.70
C THR A 11 -32.71 -2.83 -16.44
N PHE A 12 -32.94 -4.08 -16.82
CA PHE A 12 -31.97 -5.17 -16.64
C PHE A 12 -30.74 -4.98 -17.56
N VAL A 13 -30.96 -4.52 -18.79
CA VAL A 13 -29.88 -4.18 -19.73
C VAL A 13 -29.03 -3.01 -19.21
N TRP A 14 -29.65 -1.94 -18.69
CA TRP A 14 -28.92 -0.82 -18.09
C TRP A 14 -28.13 -1.23 -16.84
N LEU A 15 -28.67 -2.13 -16.01
CA LEU A 15 -27.98 -2.66 -14.83
C LEU A 15 -26.78 -3.54 -15.22
N ALA A 16 -26.90 -4.31 -16.32
CA ALA A 16 -25.82 -5.13 -16.86
C ALA A 16 -24.69 -4.31 -17.51
N LEU A 17 -24.97 -3.14 -18.09
CA LEU A 17 -23.93 -2.25 -18.62
C LEU A 17 -23.18 -1.47 -17.54
N ALA A 18 -23.73 -1.35 -16.33
CA ALA A 18 -23.12 -0.58 -15.24
C ALA A 18 -21.96 -1.29 -14.53
N THR A 19 -21.74 -2.58 -14.78
CA THR A 19 -20.62 -3.34 -14.18
C THR A 19 -19.32 -3.06 -14.93
N THR A 20 -18.74 -1.88 -14.72
CA THR A 20 -17.33 -1.65 -15.06
C THR A 20 -16.47 -2.08 -13.88
N ALA A 21 -15.66 -3.12 -14.07
CA ALA A 21 -14.61 -3.45 -13.11
C ALA A 21 -13.52 -2.38 -13.22
N LEU A 22 -13.36 -1.53 -12.19
CA LEU A 22 -12.22 -0.63 -12.11
C LEU A 22 -10.95 -1.48 -12.00
N SER A 23 -10.10 -1.40 -13.02
CA SER A 23 -8.82 -2.11 -13.05
C SER A 23 -7.71 -1.20 -12.54
N LEU A 24 -6.85 -1.71 -11.65
CA LEU A 24 -5.65 -1.00 -11.21
C LEU A 24 -4.65 -0.91 -12.35
N THR A 25 -3.93 0.21 -12.44
CA THR A 25 -2.89 0.41 -13.46
C THR A 25 -1.60 0.92 -12.79
N PRO A 26 -0.42 0.40 -13.17
CA PRO A 26 0.86 0.83 -12.57
C PRO A 26 1.19 2.31 -12.81
N ASN A 27 0.59 2.90 -13.85
CA ASN A 27 0.84 4.25 -14.34
C ASN A 27 -0.28 5.25 -13.99
N PHE A 28 -1.15 4.92 -13.03
CA PHE A 28 -2.26 5.79 -12.60
C PHE A 28 -1.79 7.21 -12.24
N TYR A 29 -0.64 7.32 -11.56
CA TYR A 29 -0.11 8.60 -11.07
C TYR A 29 0.78 9.35 -12.08
N ASP A 30 1.12 8.77 -13.23
CA ASP A 30 2.14 9.33 -14.15
C ASP A 30 1.79 10.72 -14.68
N LYS A 31 0.49 11.02 -14.85
CA LYS A 31 0.00 12.34 -15.30
C LYS A 31 -0.49 13.23 -14.17
N ILE A 32 -0.79 12.66 -13.00
CA ILE A 32 -1.37 13.37 -11.86
C ILE A 32 -0.26 13.92 -10.95
N CYS A 33 0.72 13.07 -10.64
CA CYS A 33 1.91 13.42 -9.88
C CYS A 33 3.09 12.52 -10.29
N PRO A 34 3.86 12.89 -11.33
CA PRO A 34 5.00 12.11 -11.81
C PRO A 34 6.09 11.89 -10.74
N GLN A 35 6.13 12.73 -9.71
CA GLN A 35 7.09 12.65 -8.61
C GLN A 35 6.65 11.75 -7.45
N ALA A 36 5.41 11.22 -7.47
CA ALA A 36 4.89 10.39 -6.39
C ALA A 36 5.75 9.14 -6.13
N LEU A 37 5.91 8.27 -7.14
CA LEU A 37 6.66 7.02 -7.01
C LEU A 37 8.15 7.26 -6.68
N PRO A 38 8.86 8.21 -7.34
CA PRO A 38 10.21 8.58 -6.94
C PRO A 38 10.34 9.06 -5.50
N ALA A 39 9.38 9.84 -5.00
CA ALA A 39 9.36 10.34 -3.62
C ALA A 39 9.19 9.19 -2.61
N ILE A 40 8.23 8.29 -2.84
CA ILE A 40 8.03 7.09 -1.99
C ILE A 40 9.33 6.29 -1.91
N ARG A 41 9.93 5.97 -3.07
CA ARG A 41 11.18 5.20 -3.16
C ARG A 41 12.30 5.83 -2.34
N LYS A 42 12.47 7.15 -2.42
CA LYS A 42 13.52 7.88 -1.70
C LYS A 42 13.38 7.73 -0.19
N VAL A 43 12.17 7.91 0.34
CA VAL A 43 11.91 7.78 1.79
C VAL A 43 12.09 6.33 2.24
N VAL A 44 11.59 5.36 1.48
CA VAL A 44 11.76 3.93 1.77
C VAL A 44 13.25 3.55 1.79
N GLN A 45 14.03 3.96 0.80
CA GLN A 45 15.47 3.69 0.78
C GLN A 45 16.19 4.29 1.97
N ALA A 46 15.87 5.53 2.37
CA ALA A 46 16.44 6.15 3.56
C ALA A 46 16.07 5.38 4.84
N ALA A 47 14.82 4.95 4.96
CA ALA A 47 14.34 4.18 6.11
C ALA A 47 15.01 2.79 6.21
N VAL A 48 15.12 2.07 5.09
CA VAL A 48 15.80 0.75 5.02
C VAL A 48 17.31 0.90 5.23
N HIS A 49 17.93 1.98 4.75
CA HIS A 49 19.34 2.25 4.99
C HIS A 49 19.62 2.50 6.47
N LYS A 50 18.73 3.25 7.14
CA LYS A 50 18.80 3.52 8.58
C LYS A 50 18.57 2.24 9.40
N GLU A 51 17.58 1.44 9.03
CA GLU A 51 17.27 0.17 9.67
C GLU A 51 16.82 -0.86 8.63
N ARG A 52 17.67 -1.85 8.33
CA ARG A 52 17.39 -2.83 7.27
C ARG A 52 16.10 -3.63 7.49
N ARG A 53 15.73 -3.89 8.75
CA ARG A 53 14.48 -4.57 9.10
C ARG A 53 13.24 -3.78 8.71
N MET A 54 13.35 -2.45 8.55
CA MET A 54 12.21 -1.62 8.13
C MET A 54 11.63 -2.07 6.79
N GLY A 55 12.45 -2.62 5.89
CA GLY A 55 11.94 -3.15 4.62
C GLY A 55 10.96 -4.31 4.82
N ALA A 56 11.26 -5.22 5.75
CA ALA A 56 10.33 -6.30 6.11
C ALA A 56 9.10 -5.76 6.85
N SER A 57 9.26 -4.72 7.68
CA SER A 57 8.13 -4.07 8.38
C SER A 57 7.13 -3.43 7.43
N LEU A 58 7.58 -2.68 6.43
CA LEU A 58 6.72 -2.04 5.43
C LEU A 58 6.02 -3.06 4.51
N LEU A 59 6.73 -4.12 4.10
CA LEU A 59 6.13 -5.24 3.38
C LEU A 59 5.01 -5.89 4.21
N ARG A 60 5.26 -6.11 5.50
CA ARG A 60 4.28 -6.68 6.42
C ARG A 60 3.08 -5.77 6.63
N LEU A 61 3.26 -4.45 6.71
CA LEU A 61 2.15 -3.50 6.82
C LEU A 61 1.18 -3.65 5.64
N HIS A 62 1.69 -3.67 4.40
CA HIS A 62 0.84 -3.87 3.23
C HIS A 62 0.12 -5.23 3.23
N PHE A 63 0.81 -6.30 3.64
CA PHE A 63 0.17 -7.61 3.79
C PHE A 63 -1.00 -7.57 4.78
N HIS A 64 -0.81 -6.98 5.96
CA HIS A 64 -1.84 -6.93 6.99
C HIS A 64 -3.02 -6.03 6.60
N ASP A 65 -2.78 -4.95 5.85
CA ASP A 65 -3.84 -4.11 5.27
C ASP A 65 -4.68 -4.95 4.30
N CYS A 66 -4.04 -5.54 3.28
CA CYS A 66 -4.73 -6.32 2.26
C CYS A 66 -5.49 -7.56 2.77
N PHE A 67 -5.07 -8.14 3.91
CA PHE A 67 -5.68 -9.36 4.43
C PHE A 67 -6.97 -9.10 5.21
N VAL A 68 -7.20 -7.86 5.65
CA VAL A 68 -8.41 -7.46 6.37
C VAL A 68 -9.22 -6.55 5.45
N GLN A 69 -10.30 -7.07 4.86
CA GLN A 69 -11.23 -6.29 4.02
C GLN A 69 -10.63 -5.66 2.73
N GLY A 70 -9.33 -5.88 2.46
CA GLY A 70 -8.67 -5.49 1.22
C GLY A 70 -7.65 -4.39 1.43
N CYS A 71 -6.94 -4.00 0.37
CA CYS A 71 -5.88 -2.99 0.45
C CYS A 71 -6.50 -1.58 0.42
N ASP A 72 -7.02 -1.09 1.54
CA ASP A 72 -7.76 0.17 1.63
C ASP A 72 -7.09 1.20 2.56
N GLY A 73 -5.97 0.85 3.21
CA GLY A 73 -5.27 1.71 4.16
C GLY A 73 -5.92 1.77 5.55
N SER A 74 -6.93 0.96 5.83
CA SER A 74 -7.65 0.89 7.11
C SER A 74 -6.70 0.58 8.29
N LEU A 75 -5.65 -0.22 8.07
CA LEU A 75 -4.65 -0.55 9.08
C LEU A 75 -3.93 0.69 9.65
N LEU A 76 -3.91 1.79 8.89
CA LEU A 76 -3.20 3.02 9.27
C LEU A 76 -4.01 3.91 10.23
N LEU A 77 -5.32 3.69 10.33
CA LEU A 77 -6.21 4.52 11.14
C LEU A 77 -6.00 4.29 12.63
N ASP A 78 -5.95 5.38 13.40
CA ASP A 78 -5.91 5.33 14.87
C ASP A 78 -7.32 5.22 15.49
N SER A 79 -7.39 4.74 16.73
CA SER A 79 -8.68 4.65 17.44
C SER A 79 -9.30 6.03 17.61
N THR A 80 -10.62 6.09 17.52
CA THR A 80 -11.45 7.25 17.87
C THR A 80 -12.51 6.81 18.88
N SER A 81 -13.38 7.72 19.35
CA SER A 81 -14.45 7.34 20.28
C SER A 81 -15.42 6.28 19.72
N ASN A 82 -15.51 6.17 18.39
CA ASN A 82 -16.50 5.34 17.69
C ASN A 82 -15.85 4.23 16.84
N PHE A 83 -14.52 4.11 16.87
CA PHE A 83 -13.77 3.20 16.03
C PHE A 83 -12.54 2.67 16.76
N GLU A 84 -12.39 1.34 16.80
CA GLU A 84 -11.20 0.70 17.33
C GLU A 84 -10.23 0.39 16.21
N THR A 85 -8.97 0.79 16.39
CA THR A 85 -7.92 0.57 15.40
C THR A 85 -7.57 -0.91 15.22
N GLU A 86 -7.33 -1.29 13.97
CA GLU A 86 -6.77 -2.59 13.63
C GLU A 86 -5.35 -2.77 14.20
N LYS A 87 -4.64 -1.69 14.56
CA LYS A 87 -3.32 -1.75 15.20
C LYS A 87 -3.36 -2.53 16.53
N ASN A 88 -4.51 -2.59 17.19
CA ASN A 88 -4.71 -3.31 18.45
C ASN A 88 -5.15 -4.77 18.27
N ALA A 89 -5.39 -5.22 17.03
CA ALA A 89 -5.71 -6.62 16.77
C ALA A 89 -4.56 -7.52 17.24
N ARG A 90 -4.85 -8.77 17.64
CA ARG A 90 -3.86 -9.71 18.21
C ARG A 90 -2.61 -9.90 17.34
N GLY A 91 -2.76 -9.89 16.02
CA GLY A 91 -1.64 -10.03 15.09
C GLY A 91 -0.81 -8.75 14.89
N ASN A 92 -1.33 -7.60 15.32
CA ASN A 92 -0.79 -6.27 15.07
C ASN A 92 -0.21 -5.63 16.33
N LEU A 93 -0.87 -5.82 17.48
CA LEU A 93 -0.50 -5.22 18.76
C LEU A 93 0.95 -5.59 19.11
N ASN A 94 1.78 -4.56 19.34
CA ASN A 94 3.22 -4.70 19.61
C ASN A 94 3.98 -5.51 18.54
N SER A 95 3.49 -5.53 17.30
CA SER A 95 4.00 -6.41 16.25
C SER A 95 4.22 -5.69 14.91
N VAL A 96 3.18 -5.08 14.34
CA VAL A 96 3.33 -4.24 13.14
C VAL A 96 3.97 -2.91 13.52
N ARG A 97 4.78 -2.35 12.62
CA ARG A 97 5.59 -1.15 12.86
C ARG A 97 5.97 -0.50 11.54
N GLY A 98 6.44 0.75 11.59
CA GLY A 98 6.79 1.54 10.41
C GLY A 98 5.72 2.55 10.00
N PHE A 99 4.71 2.79 10.85
CA PHE A 99 3.68 3.81 10.63
C PHE A 99 4.28 5.19 10.42
N GLU A 100 5.32 5.53 11.18
CA GLU A 100 6.00 6.83 11.10
C GLU A 100 6.74 7.00 9.76
N VAL A 101 7.16 5.91 9.13
CA VAL A 101 7.75 5.94 7.78
C VAL A 101 6.65 6.15 6.74
N VAL A 102 5.48 5.55 6.92
CA VAL A 102 4.31 5.80 6.06
C VAL A 102 3.86 7.25 6.15
N ASP A 103 3.85 7.85 7.35
CA ASP A 103 3.55 9.27 7.54
C ASP A 103 4.57 10.18 6.84
N GLN A 104 5.86 9.85 6.95
CA GLN A 104 6.93 10.58 6.24
C GLN A 104 6.77 10.47 4.72
N ILE A 105 6.41 9.29 4.21
CA ILE A 105 6.11 9.09 2.79
C ILE A 105 4.93 9.96 2.38
N LYS A 106 3.82 9.91 3.14
CA LYS A 106 2.61 10.67 2.84
C LYS A 106 2.88 12.17 2.81
N ALA A 107 3.58 12.69 3.81
CA ALA A 107 3.97 14.09 3.87
C ALA A 107 4.86 14.51 2.68
N GLU A 108 5.86 13.71 2.33
CA GLU A 108 6.75 14.02 1.20
C GLU A 108 6.01 13.95 -0.14
N VAL A 109 5.14 12.96 -0.33
CA VAL A 109 4.31 12.82 -1.53
C VAL A 109 3.38 14.00 -1.68
N ASP A 110 2.62 14.34 -0.64
CA ASP A 110 1.69 15.48 -0.69
C ASP A 110 2.43 16.80 -0.94
N ARG A 111 3.65 16.94 -0.40
CA ARG A 111 4.54 18.09 -0.65
C ARG A 111 4.97 18.17 -2.11
N VAL A 112 5.45 17.08 -2.73
CA VAL A 112 5.91 17.11 -4.13
C VAL A 112 4.75 17.18 -5.13
N CYS A 113 3.57 16.69 -4.76
CA CYS A 113 2.38 16.75 -5.58
C CYS A 113 1.58 18.05 -5.38
N GLY A 114 1.87 18.83 -4.33
CA GLY A 114 1.18 20.07 -3.96
C GLY A 114 -0.26 19.87 -3.44
N ARG A 115 -0.69 18.62 -3.27
CA ARG A 115 -2.05 18.24 -2.85
C ARG A 115 -2.11 16.74 -2.48
N PRO A 116 -3.10 16.31 -1.69
CA PRO A 116 -3.27 14.90 -1.31
C PRO A 116 -3.90 14.10 -2.46
N VAL A 117 -3.07 13.60 -3.37
CA VAL A 117 -3.55 12.83 -4.55
C VAL A 117 -3.26 11.34 -4.49
N VAL A 118 -2.23 10.92 -3.76
CA VAL A 118 -1.89 9.51 -3.62
C VAL A 118 -2.58 8.94 -2.38
N SER A 119 -3.30 7.84 -2.57
CA SER A 119 -3.98 7.13 -1.50
C SER A 119 -2.98 6.47 -0.54
N CYS A 120 -3.38 6.28 0.73
CA CYS A 120 -2.53 5.59 1.70
C CYS A 120 -2.37 4.10 1.38
N ALA A 121 -3.39 3.47 0.79
CA ALA A 121 -3.32 2.11 0.27
C ALA A 121 -2.24 1.96 -0.83
N ASP A 122 -2.19 2.90 -1.79
CA ASP A 122 -1.16 2.88 -2.83
C ASP A 122 0.24 3.18 -2.27
N ILE A 123 0.33 4.03 -1.25
CA ILE A 123 1.59 4.24 -0.51
C ILE A 123 2.07 2.93 0.11
N LEU A 124 1.21 2.16 0.76
CA LEU A 124 1.58 0.85 1.33
C LEU A 124 2.03 -0.13 0.24
N ALA A 125 1.29 -0.22 -0.87
CA ALA A 125 1.63 -1.11 -1.98
C ALA A 125 2.99 -0.77 -2.60
N VAL A 126 3.23 0.51 -2.88
CA VAL A 126 4.48 0.99 -3.46
C VAL A 126 5.65 0.87 -2.47
N ALA A 127 5.42 1.18 -1.19
CA ALA A 127 6.43 1.07 -0.14
C ALA A 127 6.86 -0.38 0.09
N ALA A 128 5.92 -1.33 0.05
CA ALA A 128 6.20 -2.76 0.14
C ALA A 128 7.10 -3.23 -1.01
N ARG A 129 6.75 -2.87 -2.26
CA ARG A 129 7.56 -3.18 -3.45
C ARG A 129 8.98 -2.61 -3.33
N ASP A 130 9.09 -1.33 -3.02
CA ASP A 130 10.39 -0.64 -2.97
C ASP A 130 11.25 -1.13 -1.80
N SER A 131 10.62 -1.62 -0.73
CA SER A 131 11.30 -2.25 0.40
C SER A 131 12.01 -3.55 0.02
N VAL A 132 11.35 -4.41 -0.76
CA VAL A 132 11.96 -5.64 -1.28
C VAL A 132 13.18 -5.31 -2.12
N VAL A 133 13.05 -4.35 -3.03
CA VAL A 133 14.17 -3.89 -3.88
C VAL A 133 15.30 -3.32 -3.03
N ALA A 134 15.00 -2.45 -2.06
CA ALA A 134 16.00 -1.82 -1.20
C ALA A 134 16.78 -2.84 -0.34
N VAL A 135 16.10 -3.85 0.22
CA VAL A 135 16.75 -4.90 1.02
C VAL A 135 17.71 -5.75 0.19
N LEU A 136 17.42 -5.98 -1.09
CA LEU A 136 18.29 -6.75 -1.99
C LEU A 136 19.46 -5.93 -2.53
N THR A 137 19.26 -4.63 -2.77
CA THR A 137 20.23 -3.78 -3.47
C THR A 137 21.14 -2.98 -2.55
N LEU A 138 20.70 -2.63 -1.34
CA LEU A 138 21.53 -1.85 -0.43
C LEU A 138 22.65 -2.72 0.15
N PRO A 139 23.91 -2.24 0.15
CA PRO A 139 25.03 -2.99 0.68
C PRO A 139 24.80 -3.31 2.16
N TRP A 140 24.94 -4.58 2.53
CA TRP A 140 24.92 -4.99 3.94
C TRP A 140 26.29 -4.73 4.54
N LYS A 141 26.37 -3.91 5.61
CA LYS A 141 27.63 -3.70 6.35
C LYS A 141 28.01 -4.88 7.25
N GLY A 142 27.16 -5.89 7.37
CA GLY A 142 27.54 -7.13 8.04
C GLY A 142 28.31 -8.04 7.08
N THR A 143 29.25 -8.81 7.62
CA THR A 143 29.91 -9.87 6.86
C THR A 143 28.89 -10.92 6.47
N TRP A 144 28.60 -11.06 5.18
CA TRP A 144 27.99 -12.27 4.67
C TRP A 144 28.95 -13.43 4.97
N LYS A 145 28.65 -14.27 5.97
CA LYS A 145 29.06 -15.66 5.87
C LYS A 145 28.19 -16.25 4.77
N LYS A 146 28.81 -16.68 3.68
CA LYS A 146 28.17 -17.47 2.65
C LYS A 146 27.42 -18.60 3.36
N LEU A 147 26.09 -18.63 3.23
CA LEU A 147 25.34 -19.83 3.56
C LEU A 147 25.69 -20.82 2.46
N ASP A 148 26.76 -21.58 2.67
CA ASP A 148 27.03 -22.73 1.82
C ASP A 148 25.81 -23.65 1.94
N TYR A 149 25.18 -23.92 0.79
CA TYR A 149 24.16 -24.93 0.64
C TYR A 149 24.74 -26.26 1.14
N ARG A 150 24.22 -26.76 2.26
CA ARG A 150 24.53 -28.10 2.76
C ARG A 150 23.41 -29.00 2.24
N PRO A 151 23.67 -29.85 1.22
CA PRO A 151 22.72 -30.90 0.88
C PRO A 151 22.76 -31.93 2.00
N ASP A 152 21.62 -32.14 2.63
CA ASP A 152 21.34 -33.27 3.52
C ASP A 152 21.12 -34.54 2.68
#